data_AF-A0A969VA43-F1
#
_entry.id   AF-A0A969VA43-F1
#
_cell.length_a   1.000
_cell.length_b   1.000
_cell.length_c   1.000
_cell.angle_alpha   90.00
_cell.angle_beta   90.00
_cell.angle_gamma   90.00
#
_symmetry.space_group_name_H-M   'P 1'
#
loop_
_entity.id
_entity.type
_entity.pdbx_description
1 polymer ?
#
loop_
_entity_poly.entity_id
_entity_poly.type
_entity_poly.pdbx_seq_one_letter_code
_entity_poly.pdbx_strand_id
1 'polypeptide(L)'
;MSQNLYWLRQTPNWVWYSFIPGFGGLAICYAGHQSNIRSWIGWGAGLTLAALALSSTNFASIIWIAQIVTAFSFKKRYLIKTAPRGLLVPATATNAEELANVRGKIDINECTKDDMVRILGLPIVYANDIESLQNEGYIFTHAEELSEIAGVPESHVRRIAPMICLSYNYQKEARLTWKRLNILSPEELIQSGLDRVVAEKIVRERQIKGEYKSVIDVKRRTGIPFDSYRHIC
;
A
#
# COMPACT_ATOMS: atom_id res chain seq x y z
N MET A 1 11.71 17.83 -9.41
CA MET A 1 10.81 18.67 -8.58
C MET A 1 9.86 19.55 -9.40
N SER A 2 10.22 19.96 -10.63
CA SER A 2 9.38 20.82 -11.50
C SER A 2 8.09 20.16 -12.04
N GLN A 3 8.14 18.88 -12.38
CA GLN A 3 7.00 18.18 -13.01
C GLN A 3 5.83 17.91 -12.03
N ASN A 4 6.11 17.57 -10.77
CA ASN A 4 5.08 17.35 -9.73
C ASN A 4 4.25 18.62 -9.51
N LEU A 5 4.93 19.76 -9.43
CA LEU A 5 4.31 21.08 -9.24
C LEU A 5 3.48 21.49 -10.45
N TYR A 6 3.96 21.20 -11.67
CA TYR A 6 3.22 21.47 -12.89
C TYR A 6 1.90 20.69 -12.96
N TRP A 7 1.94 19.37 -12.69
CA TRP A 7 0.75 18.52 -12.69
C TRP A 7 -0.31 18.99 -11.69
N LEU A 8 0.08 19.37 -10.48
CA LEU A 8 -0.88 19.80 -9.45
C LEU A 8 -1.45 21.20 -9.70
N ARG A 9 -0.82 22.02 -10.56
CA ARG A 9 -1.32 23.35 -10.91
C ARG A 9 -2.37 23.33 -12.02
N GLN A 10 -2.32 22.34 -12.92
CA GLN A 10 -3.24 22.26 -14.07
C GLN A 10 -4.71 22.20 -13.64
N THR A 11 -5.62 22.79 -14.41
CA THR A 11 -7.08 22.69 -14.18
C THR A 11 -7.68 21.67 -15.17
N PRO A 12 -8.16 20.50 -14.71
CA PRO A 12 -8.78 19.51 -15.58
C PRO A 12 -10.01 20.06 -16.30
N ASN A 13 -10.25 19.60 -17.54
CA ASN A 13 -11.38 20.05 -18.35
C ASN A 13 -12.75 19.86 -17.67
N TRP A 14 -12.91 18.81 -16.86
CA TRP A 14 -14.15 18.57 -16.14
C TRP A 14 -14.50 19.70 -15.15
N VAL A 15 -13.50 20.40 -14.59
CA VAL A 15 -13.73 21.56 -13.71
C VAL A 15 -14.34 22.70 -14.50
N TRP A 16 -13.96 22.89 -15.77
CA TRP A 16 -14.60 23.88 -16.63
C TRP A 16 -16.02 23.48 -17.00
N TYR A 17 -16.27 22.18 -17.22
CA TYR A 17 -17.63 21.69 -17.48
C TYR A 17 -18.57 21.86 -16.28
N SER A 18 -18.06 22.02 -15.06
CA SER A 18 -18.90 22.33 -13.89
C SER A 18 -19.46 23.75 -13.92
N PHE A 19 -19.05 24.61 -14.86
CA PHE A 19 -19.64 25.95 -15.03
C PHE A 19 -20.96 25.91 -15.79
N ILE A 20 -21.32 24.78 -16.43
CA ILE A 20 -22.59 24.65 -17.14
C ILE A 20 -23.75 24.71 -16.12
N PRO A 21 -24.63 25.72 -16.18
CA PRO A 21 -25.78 25.80 -15.28
C PRO A 21 -26.70 24.59 -15.44
N GLY A 22 -27.27 24.10 -14.35
CA GLY A 22 -28.19 22.96 -14.36
C GLY A 22 -27.52 21.58 -14.51
N PHE A 23 -26.44 21.47 -15.30
CA PHE A 23 -25.82 20.19 -15.65
C PHE A 23 -24.37 20.00 -15.19
N GLY A 24 -23.71 21.03 -14.67
CA GLY A 24 -22.30 20.92 -14.27
C GLY A 24 -22.04 19.91 -13.13
N GLY A 25 -23.07 19.50 -12.38
CA GLY A 25 -22.98 18.39 -11.44
C GLY A 25 -22.67 17.05 -12.12
N LEU A 26 -23.05 16.86 -13.38
CA LEU A 26 -22.64 15.70 -14.19
C LEU A 26 -21.14 15.66 -14.43
N ALA A 27 -20.47 16.82 -14.53
CA ALA A 27 -19.02 16.88 -14.62
C ALA A 27 -18.34 16.39 -13.32
N ILE A 28 -18.95 16.66 -12.17
CA ILE A 28 -18.51 16.14 -10.87
C ILE A 28 -18.73 14.61 -10.81
N CYS A 29 -19.84 14.10 -11.34
CA CYS A 29 -20.05 12.65 -11.48
C CYS A 29 -18.98 11.99 -12.33
N TYR A 30 -18.67 12.58 -13.50
CA TYR A 30 -17.61 12.10 -14.39
C TYR A 30 -16.26 12.06 -13.67
N ALA A 31 -15.92 13.12 -12.94
CA ALA A 31 -14.69 13.18 -12.16
C ALA A 31 -14.65 12.12 -11.04
N GLY A 32 -15.78 11.87 -10.38
CA GLY A 32 -15.94 10.83 -9.37
C GLY A 32 -15.72 9.43 -9.95
N HIS A 33 -16.29 9.15 -11.12
CA HIS A 33 -16.08 7.89 -11.83
C HIS A 33 -14.61 7.68 -12.21
N GLN A 34 -13.98 8.69 -12.85
CA GLN A 34 -12.58 8.62 -13.28
C GLN A 34 -11.57 8.50 -12.13
N SER A 35 -11.89 9.05 -10.96
CA SER A 35 -11.04 8.96 -9.76
C SER A 35 -11.40 7.80 -8.83
N ASN A 36 -12.40 6.99 -9.19
CA ASN A 36 -12.96 5.90 -8.38
C ASN A 36 -13.44 6.36 -6.98
N ILE A 37 -14.05 7.54 -6.89
CA ILE A 37 -14.61 8.13 -5.65
C ILE A 37 -16.14 8.18 -5.74
N ARG A 38 -16.82 7.18 -5.14
CA ARG A 38 -18.29 7.04 -5.21
C ARG A 38 -19.05 8.20 -4.59
N SER A 39 -18.53 8.83 -3.53
CA SER A 39 -19.21 9.96 -2.87
C SER A 39 -19.36 11.16 -3.80
N TRP A 40 -18.40 11.40 -4.70
CA TRP A 40 -18.48 12.50 -5.67
C TRP A 40 -19.56 12.28 -6.72
N ILE A 41 -19.80 11.02 -7.11
CA ILE A 41 -20.92 10.65 -7.98
C ILE A 41 -22.25 11.02 -7.30
N GLY A 42 -22.38 10.71 -6.00
CA GLY A 42 -23.56 11.09 -5.20
C GLY A 42 -23.74 12.61 -5.13
N TRP A 43 -22.69 13.36 -4.77
CA TRP A 43 -22.74 14.82 -4.70
C TRP A 43 -23.06 15.47 -6.05
N GLY A 44 -22.45 15.00 -7.14
CA GLY A 44 -22.69 15.52 -8.49
C GLY A 44 -24.13 15.27 -8.96
N ALA A 45 -24.67 14.07 -8.71
CA ALA A 45 -26.04 13.73 -9.04
C ALA A 45 -27.03 14.57 -8.22
N GLY A 46 -26.79 14.71 -6.92
CA GLY A 46 -27.60 15.53 -6.02
C GLY A 46 -27.62 17.01 -6.42
N LEU A 47 -26.46 17.59 -6.74
CA LEU A 47 -26.36 18.98 -7.21
C LEU A 47 -27.09 19.18 -8.55
N THR A 48 -26.99 18.23 -9.47
CA THR A 48 -27.70 18.28 -10.77
C THR A 48 -29.22 18.26 -10.55
N LEU A 49 -29.72 17.32 -9.74
CA LEU A 49 -31.14 17.22 -9.43
C LEU A 49 -31.66 18.49 -8.72
N ALA A 50 -30.91 19.01 -7.75
CA ALA A 50 -31.26 20.25 -7.06
C ALA A 50 -31.28 21.44 -8.02
N ALA A 51 -30.31 21.54 -8.93
CA ALA A 51 -30.24 22.62 -9.90
C ALA A 51 -31.42 22.59 -10.88
N LEU A 52 -31.85 21.40 -11.32
CA LEU A 52 -33.03 21.25 -12.17
C LEU A 52 -34.33 21.57 -11.42
N ALA A 53 -34.49 21.03 -10.21
CA ALA A 53 -35.68 21.23 -9.39
C ALA A 53 -35.90 22.69 -8.97
N LEU A 54 -34.80 23.44 -8.74
CA LEU A 54 -34.83 24.82 -8.27
C LEU A 54 -34.51 25.84 -9.36
N SER A 55 -34.46 25.42 -10.63
CA SER A 55 -34.06 26.24 -11.78
C SER A 55 -34.89 27.52 -11.98
N SER A 56 -36.16 27.51 -11.58
CA SER A 56 -37.08 28.65 -11.66
C SER A 56 -37.10 29.52 -10.41
N THR A 57 -36.27 29.23 -9.41
CA THR A 57 -36.22 29.94 -8.13
C THR A 57 -34.97 30.80 -8.00
N ASN A 58 -35.01 31.77 -7.06
CA ASN A 58 -33.84 32.59 -6.72
C ASN A 58 -32.66 31.78 -6.16
N PHE A 59 -32.86 30.51 -5.80
CA PHE A 59 -31.80 29.62 -5.30
C PHE A 59 -30.94 29.01 -6.41
N ALA A 60 -31.35 29.10 -7.68
CA ALA A 60 -30.61 28.52 -8.81
C ALA A 60 -29.16 29.04 -8.90
N SER A 61 -28.95 30.34 -8.68
CA SER A 61 -27.62 30.96 -8.67
C SER A 61 -26.74 30.47 -7.52
N ILE A 62 -27.32 30.23 -6.34
CA ILE A 62 -26.61 29.70 -5.17
C ILE A 62 -26.14 28.27 -5.44
N ILE A 63 -26.99 27.43 -6.02
CA ILE A 63 -26.64 26.05 -6.38
C ILE A 63 -25.53 26.04 -7.44
N TRP A 64 -25.60 26.93 -8.42
CA TRP A 64 -24.57 27.07 -9.44
C TRP A 64 -23.22 27.48 -8.85
N ILE A 65 -23.19 28.45 -7.92
CA ILE A 65 -21.96 28.81 -7.19
C ILE A 65 -21.45 27.64 -6.36
N ALA A 66 -22.33 26.96 -5.61
CA ALA A 66 -21.97 25.81 -4.79
C ALA A 66 -21.35 24.66 -5.62
N GLN A 67 -21.87 24.43 -6.82
CA GLN A 67 -21.34 23.46 -7.78
C GLN A 67 -19.91 23.81 -8.22
N ILE A 68 -19.64 25.08 -8.56
CA ILE A 68 -18.30 25.54 -8.95
C ILE A 68 -17.32 25.40 -7.78
N VAL A 69 -17.71 25.86 -6.59
CA VAL A 69 -16.87 25.74 -5.38
C VAL A 69 -16.54 24.27 -5.08
N THR A 70 -17.53 23.40 -5.19
CA THR A 70 -17.35 21.94 -5.00
C THR A 70 -16.35 21.39 -6.01
N ALA A 71 -16.47 21.73 -7.30
CA ALA A 71 -15.54 21.28 -8.32
C ALA A 71 -14.09 21.72 -8.06
N PHE A 72 -13.86 22.98 -7.67
CA PHE A 72 -12.52 23.45 -7.31
C PHE A 72 -11.95 22.78 -6.06
N SER A 73 -12.78 22.47 -5.06
CA SER A 73 -12.36 21.73 -3.87
C SER A 73 -11.90 20.29 -4.21
N PHE A 74 -12.51 19.66 -5.20
CA PHE A 74 -12.22 18.28 -5.62
C PHE A 74 -11.04 18.19 -6.57
N LYS A 75 -10.71 19.28 -7.29
CA LYS A 75 -9.60 19.37 -8.26
C LYS A 75 -8.30 18.73 -7.76
N LYS A 76 -7.82 19.11 -6.56
CA LYS A 76 -6.53 18.62 -6.04
C LYS A 76 -6.54 17.10 -5.83
N ARG A 77 -7.60 16.57 -5.21
CA ARG A 77 -7.75 15.12 -4.96
C ARG A 77 -7.86 14.34 -6.27
N TYR A 78 -8.59 14.88 -7.25
CA TYR A 78 -8.71 14.28 -8.58
C TYR A 78 -7.33 14.12 -9.21
N LEU A 79 -6.56 15.20 -9.27
CA LEU A 79 -5.21 15.21 -9.85
C LEU A 79 -4.27 14.23 -9.16
N ILE A 80 -4.34 14.12 -7.83
CA ILE A 80 -3.51 13.16 -7.10
C ILE A 80 -3.92 11.72 -7.43
N LYS A 81 -5.23 11.40 -7.52
CA LYS A 81 -5.71 10.06 -7.87
C LYS A 81 -5.37 9.66 -9.30
N THR A 82 -5.47 10.58 -10.26
CA THR A 82 -5.28 10.28 -11.69
C THR A 82 -3.85 10.47 -12.18
N ALA A 83 -2.95 11.04 -11.37
CA ALA A 83 -1.54 11.15 -11.75
C ALA A 83 -0.92 9.76 -11.98
N PRO A 84 -0.09 9.61 -13.03
CA PRO A 84 0.74 8.42 -13.20
C PRO A 84 1.53 8.07 -11.93
N ARG A 85 1.72 6.76 -11.68
CA ARG A 85 2.65 6.30 -10.63
C ARG A 85 4.06 6.77 -10.97
N GLY A 86 4.87 7.17 -10.00
CA GLY A 86 6.18 7.78 -10.28
C GLY A 86 6.17 9.30 -10.39
N LEU A 87 5.06 9.90 -10.84
CA LEU A 87 5.02 11.35 -11.08
C LEU A 87 4.96 12.16 -9.79
N LEU A 88 4.21 11.68 -8.79
CA LEU A 88 4.04 12.36 -7.51
C LEU A 88 4.85 11.65 -6.44
N VAL A 89 6.05 12.16 -6.22
CA VAL A 89 6.98 11.72 -5.17
C VAL A 89 6.90 12.69 -3.99
N PRO A 90 6.84 12.21 -2.73
CA PRO A 90 6.85 13.09 -1.56
C PRO A 90 8.17 13.87 -1.51
N ALA A 91 8.11 15.20 -1.59
CA ALA A 91 9.28 16.04 -1.35
C ALA A 91 9.53 16.31 0.15
N THR A 92 8.45 16.31 0.93
CA THR A 92 8.40 16.60 2.36
C THR A 92 7.40 15.67 3.04
N ALA A 93 7.46 15.54 4.37
CA ALA A 93 6.53 14.71 5.15
C ALA A 93 5.06 15.18 5.00
N THR A 94 4.82 16.50 4.97
CA THR A 94 3.48 17.06 4.79
C THR A 94 2.87 16.67 3.45
N ASN A 95 3.67 16.74 2.37
CA ASN A 95 3.22 16.30 1.05
C ASN A 95 2.99 14.79 1.01
N ALA A 96 3.80 14.02 1.76
CA ALA A 96 3.64 12.58 1.91
C ALA A 96 2.30 12.23 2.58
N GLU A 97 1.93 12.95 3.64
CA GLU A 97 0.66 12.76 4.33
C GLU A 97 -0.54 13.06 3.43
N GLU A 98 -0.49 14.16 2.66
CA GLU A 98 -1.54 14.47 1.67
C GLU A 98 -1.66 13.38 0.60
N LEU A 99 -0.52 12.88 0.09
CA LEU A 99 -0.50 11.79 -0.87
C LEU A 99 -1.05 10.49 -0.27
N ALA A 100 -0.68 10.16 0.97
CA ALA A 100 -1.17 8.99 1.69
C ALA A 100 -2.68 9.05 1.91
N ASN A 101 -3.20 10.21 2.32
CA ASN A 101 -4.63 10.43 2.54
C ASN A 101 -5.45 10.26 1.26
N VAL A 102 -4.86 10.53 0.10
CA VAL A 102 -5.57 10.40 -1.18
C VAL A 102 -5.32 9.04 -1.84
N ARG A 103 -4.09 8.54 -1.89
CA ARG A 103 -3.70 7.30 -2.60
C ARG A 103 -3.76 6.05 -1.72
N GLY A 104 -3.75 6.21 -0.41
CA GLY A 104 -3.49 5.14 0.53
C GLY A 104 -1.99 5.03 0.85
N LYS A 105 -1.70 4.20 1.85
CA LYS A 105 -0.34 3.83 2.23
C LYS A 105 0.10 2.60 1.43
N ILE A 106 1.41 2.45 1.25
CA ILE A 106 1.99 1.22 0.70
C ILE A 106 2.62 0.42 1.84
N ASP A 107 2.51 -0.89 1.77
CA ASP A 107 3.18 -1.76 2.72
C ASP A 107 4.61 -2.00 2.28
N ILE A 108 5.59 -1.62 3.10
CA ILE A 108 6.99 -1.89 2.77
C ILE A 108 7.20 -3.38 2.59
N ASN A 109 6.67 -4.23 3.48
CA ASN A 109 6.90 -5.67 3.49
C ASN A 109 6.29 -6.43 2.31
N GLU A 110 5.41 -5.79 1.55
CA GLU A 110 4.71 -6.38 0.40
C GLU A 110 4.92 -5.64 -0.92
N CYS A 111 5.43 -4.40 -0.89
CA CYS A 111 5.65 -3.62 -2.09
C CYS A 111 6.89 -4.09 -2.87
N THR A 112 6.90 -3.81 -4.17
CA THR A 112 8.06 -4.10 -5.01
C THR A 112 9.11 -3.00 -4.91
N LYS A 113 10.35 -3.29 -5.29
CA LYS A 113 11.38 -2.24 -5.45
C LYS A 113 10.93 -1.09 -6.36
N ASP A 114 10.23 -1.38 -7.46
CA ASP A 114 9.73 -0.34 -8.37
C ASP A 114 8.74 0.58 -7.65
N ASP A 115 7.89 0.03 -6.78
CA ASP A 115 6.97 0.82 -5.95
C ASP A 115 7.74 1.71 -4.97
N MET A 116 8.79 1.21 -4.31
CA MET A 116 9.62 2.02 -3.40
C MET A 116 10.25 3.22 -4.13
N VAL A 117 10.78 2.99 -5.34
CA VAL A 117 11.41 4.05 -6.13
C VAL A 117 10.37 5.02 -6.69
N ARG A 118 9.30 4.54 -7.30
CA ARG A 118 8.33 5.38 -8.01
C ARG A 118 7.30 6.03 -7.08
N ILE A 119 6.89 5.36 -6.02
CA ILE A 119 5.84 5.86 -5.12
C ILE A 119 6.47 6.66 -3.98
N LEU A 120 7.51 6.15 -3.34
CA LEU A 120 8.15 6.82 -2.21
C LEU A 120 9.28 7.76 -2.64
N GLY A 121 9.81 7.60 -3.86
CA GLY A 121 11.02 8.30 -4.28
C GLY A 121 12.20 7.93 -3.40
N LEU A 122 12.30 6.67 -3.02
CA LEU A 122 13.53 6.17 -2.41
C LEU A 122 14.59 6.01 -3.51
N PRO A 123 15.84 6.43 -3.25
CA PRO A 123 16.96 6.07 -4.11
C PRO A 123 17.02 4.54 -4.32
N ILE A 124 17.36 4.13 -5.54
CA ILE A 124 17.38 2.72 -5.94
C ILE A 124 18.29 1.86 -5.05
N VAL A 125 19.37 2.43 -4.52
CA VAL A 125 20.31 1.74 -3.63
C VAL A 125 19.59 1.24 -2.38
N TYR A 126 18.92 2.13 -1.66
CA TYR A 126 18.13 1.76 -0.48
C TYR A 126 16.96 0.83 -0.79
N ALA A 127 16.33 0.99 -1.96
CA ALA A 127 15.27 0.08 -2.38
C ALA A 127 15.79 -1.34 -2.66
N ASN A 128 17.02 -1.50 -3.16
CA ASN A 128 17.66 -2.81 -3.29
C ASN A 128 17.98 -3.42 -1.93
N ASP A 129 18.50 -2.63 -0.98
CA ASP A 129 18.86 -3.12 0.35
C ASP A 129 17.62 -3.62 1.12
N ILE A 130 16.52 -2.86 1.07
CA ILE A 130 15.23 -3.27 1.64
C ILE A 130 14.71 -4.56 0.97
N GLU A 131 14.76 -4.65 -0.36
CA GLU A 131 14.32 -5.84 -1.11
C GLU A 131 15.19 -7.07 -0.76
N SER A 132 16.50 -6.90 -0.58
CA SER A 132 17.40 -7.99 -0.15
C SER A 132 17.00 -8.52 1.22
N LEU A 133 16.84 -7.63 2.20
CA LEU A 133 16.42 -7.99 3.55
C LEU A 133 15.08 -8.73 3.55
N GLN A 134 14.12 -8.28 2.74
CA GLN A 134 12.83 -8.96 2.59
C GLN A 134 12.94 -10.35 1.98
N ASN A 135 13.84 -10.53 1.01
CA ASN A 135 14.10 -11.83 0.39
C ASN A 135 14.83 -12.79 1.35
N GLU A 136 15.65 -12.25 2.24
CA GLU A 136 16.27 -12.97 3.37
C GLU A 136 15.27 -13.27 4.50
N GLY A 137 14.07 -12.70 4.41
CA GLY A 137 12.96 -12.94 5.32
C GLY A 137 12.85 -11.99 6.51
N TYR A 138 13.59 -10.89 6.46
CA TYR A 138 13.40 -9.79 7.39
C TYR A 138 12.02 -9.15 7.19
N ILE A 139 11.31 -8.91 8.29
CA ILE A 139 10.01 -8.23 8.31
C ILE A 139 10.17 -6.96 9.13
N PHE A 140 9.97 -5.83 8.46
CA PHE A 140 10.03 -4.53 9.13
C PHE A 140 8.79 -4.34 10.00
N THR A 141 8.99 -3.94 11.25
CA THR A 141 7.89 -3.68 12.21
C THR A 141 7.78 -2.21 12.59
N HIS A 142 8.88 -1.46 12.48
CA HIS A 142 8.94 -0.02 12.72
C HIS A 142 9.62 0.71 11.57
N ALA A 143 9.30 1.98 11.35
CA ALA A 143 9.89 2.74 10.24
C ALA A 143 11.37 3.04 10.48
N GLU A 144 11.76 3.14 11.76
CA GLU A 144 13.10 3.37 12.26
C GLU A 144 14.08 2.27 11.82
N GLU A 145 13.60 1.03 11.70
CA GLU A 145 14.36 -0.12 11.22
C GLU A 145 14.86 0.08 9.77
N LEU A 146 14.17 0.89 8.96
CA LEU A 146 14.67 1.25 7.63
C LEU A 146 15.99 2.02 7.73
N SER A 147 16.17 2.83 8.78
CA SER A 147 17.43 3.53 9.02
C SER A 147 18.44 2.64 9.70
N GLU A 148 18.04 1.94 10.76
CA GLU A 148 18.95 1.16 11.60
C GLU A 148 19.50 -0.09 10.89
N ILE A 149 18.71 -0.69 10.01
CA ILE A 149 19.01 -1.99 9.40
C ILE A 149 19.25 -1.86 7.90
N ALA A 150 18.35 -1.18 7.18
CA ALA A 150 18.49 -0.99 5.74
C ALA A 150 19.35 0.23 5.36
N GLY A 151 19.90 0.96 6.34
CA GLY A 151 20.80 2.09 6.11
C GLY A 151 20.17 3.31 5.43
N VAL A 152 18.83 3.40 5.40
CA VAL A 152 18.12 4.53 4.81
C VAL A 152 18.28 5.78 5.68
N PRO A 153 18.78 6.91 5.16
CA PRO A 153 18.98 8.10 5.98
C PRO A 153 17.67 8.54 6.65
N GLU A 154 17.72 8.92 7.92
CA GLU A 154 16.54 9.33 8.69
C GLU A 154 15.70 10.40 7.99
N SER A 155 16.33 11.30 7.24
CA SER A 155 15.63 12.34 6.46
C SER A 155 14.70 11.73 5.42
N HIS A 156 15.09 10.64 4.76
CA HIS A 156 14.24 9.91 3.84
C HIS A 156 13.15 9.13 4.58
N VAL A 157 13.49 8.48 5.70
CA VAL A 157 12.51 7.74 6.53
C VAL A 157 11.40 8.68 7.02
N ARG A 158 11.76 9.82 7.64
CA ARG A 158 10.79 10.83 8.10
C ARG A 158 9.90 11.36 6.97
N ARG A 159 10.47 11.54 5.77
CA ARG A 159 9.73 12.01 4.60
C ARG A 159 8.70 11.00 4.11
N ILE A 160 9.01 9.69 4.13
CA ILE A 160 8.15 8.64 3.57
C ILE A 160 7.25 7.99 4.62
N ALA A 161 7.54 8.13 5.91
CA ALA A 161 6.81 7.51 7.02
C ALA A 161 5.27 7.67 6.92
N PRO A 162 4.70 8.83 6.52
CA PRO A 162 3.25 8.97 6.38
C PRO A 162 2.64 8.11 5.26
N MET A 163 3.44 7.75 4.24
CA MET A 163 3.00 6.99 3.06
C MET A 163 3.21 5.48 3.20
N ILE A 164 3.84 5.02 4.28
CA ILE A 164 4.11 3.60 4.48
C ILE A 164 3.24 3.02 5.60
N CYS A 165 2.94 1.74 5.48
CA CYS A 165 2.54 0.88 6.57
C CYS A 165 3.47 -0.33 6.63
N LEU A 166 3.49 -0.99 7.78
CA LEU A 166 4.31 -2.16 8.02
C LEU A 166 3.35 -3.25 8.51
N SER A 167 2.82 -4.04 7.59
CA SER A 167 1.97 -5.14 7.99
C SER A 167 2.81 -6.39 8.21
N TYR A 168 2.35 -7.20 9.16
CA TYR A 168 2.96 -8.45 9.49
C TYR A 168 2.25 -9.58 8.72
N ASN A 169 2.96 -10.19 7.77
CA ASN A 169 2.45 -11.31 6.98
C ASN A 169 2.93 -12.64 7.58
N TYR A 170 2.04 -13.27 8.38
CA TYR A 170 2.32 -14.54 9.05
C TYR A 170 2.63 -15.69 8.08
N GLN A 171 2.16 -15.63 6.84
CA GLN A 171 2.42 -16.66 5.83
C GLN A 171 3.84 -16.54 5.27
N LYS A 172 4.33 -15.31 5.05
CA LYS A 172 5.73 -15.05 4.68
C LYS A 172 6.67 -15.46 5.82
N GLU A 173 6.41 -15.02 7.05
CA GLU A 173 7.22 -15.42 8.22
C GLU A 173 7.29 -16.95 8.33
N ALA A 174 6.14 -17.62 8.12
CA ALA A 174 6.09 -19.06 8.28
C ALA A 174 6.91 -19.82 7.22
N ARG A 175 7.25 -19.19 6.09
CA ARG A 175 8.14 -19.75 5.07
C ARG A 175 9.62 -19.46 5.31
N LEU A 176 9.94 -18.64 6.31
CA LEU A 176 11.30 -18.15 6.58
C LEU A 176 11.80 -18.47 7.99
N THR A 177 10.93 -19.02 8.83
CA THR A 177 11.23 -19.41 10.22
C THR A 177 11.03 -20.91 10.45
N TRP A 178 11.26 -21.39 11.67
CA TRP A 178 10.95 -22.77 12.09
C TRP A 178 9.55 -23.27 11.73
N LYS A 179 8.58 -22.37 11.52
CA LYS A 179 7.23 -22.70 11.03
C LYS A 179 7.25 -23.34 9.63
N ARG A 180 8.35 -23.28 8.88
CA ARG A 180 8.56 -24.03 7.63
C ARG A 180 8.33 -25.52 7.83
N LEU A 181 8.67 -26.03 9.01
CA LEU A 181 8.42 -27.41 9.42
C LEU A 181 6.93 -27.77 9.44
N ASN A 182 6.04 -26.78 9.61
CA ASN A 182 4.58 -26.92 9.55
C ASN A 182 3.98 -26.73 8.16
N ILE A 183 4.74 -26.29 7.16
CA ILE A 183 4.20 -25.96 5.84
C ILE A 183 4.81 -26.86 4.77
N LEU A 184 6.14 -26.92 4.68
CA LEU A 184 6.86 -27.56 3.60
C LEU A 184 6.66 -29.08 3.55
N SER A 185 6.50 -29.63 2.35
CA SER A 185 6.51 -31.07 2.06
C SER A 185 7.84 -31.73 2.44
N PRO A 186 7.90 -33.07 2.58
CA PRO A 186 9.16 -33.77 2.81
C PRO A 186 10.23 -33.41 1.78
N GLU A 187 9.85 -33.31 0.51
CA GLU A 187 10.75 -32.99 -0.61
C GLU A 187 11.28 -31.56 -0.52
N GLU A 188 10.43 -30.59 -0.19
CA GLU A 188 10.85 -29.18 0.00
C GLU A 188 11.76 -29.00 1.22
N LEU A 189 11.55 -29.76 2.30
CA LEU A 189 12.43 -29.77 3.46
C LEU A 189 13.82 -30.34 3.09
N ILE A 190 13.86 -31.42 2.31
CA ILE A 190 15.11 -32.00 1.81
C ILE A 190 15.84 -31.01 0.90
N GLN A 191 15.13 -30.35 -0.01
CA GLN A 191 15.70 -29.28 -0.86
C GLN A 191 16.24 -28.11 -0.04
N SER A 192 15.65 -27.83 1.12
CA SER A 192 16.13 -26.80 2.05
C SER A 192 17.36 -27.25 2.85
N GLY A 193 17.85 -28.48 2.64
CA GLY A 193 19.06 -29.01 3.28
C GLY A 193 18.80 -29.88 4.52
N LEU A 194 17.57 -30.35 4.75
CA LEU A 194 17.29 -31.34 5.80
C LEU A 194 17.64 -32.75 5.34
N ASP A 195 18.12 -33.58 6.27
CA ASP A 195 18.25 -35.01 6.04
C ASP A 195 16.88 -35.65 5.76
N ARG A 196 16.83 -36.61 4.83
CA ARG A 196 15.58 -37.27 4.41
C ARG A 196 14.85 -37.90 5.58
N VAL A 197 15.55 -38.59 6.48
CA VAL A 197 14.95 -39.26 7.63
C VAL A 197 14.36 -38.23 8.60
N VAL A 198 15.05 -37.10 8.78
CA VAL A 198 14.57 -35.99 9.61
C VAL A 198 13.31 -35.36 9.01
N ALA A 199 13.32 -35.04 7.71
CA ALA A 199 12.19 -34.43 7.01
C ALA A 199 10.94 -35.31 7.08
N GLU A 200 11.06 -36.60 6.72
CA GLU A 200 9.95 -37.54 6.75
C GLU A 200 9.38 -37.71 8.16
N LYS A 201 10.24 -37.76 9.19
CA LYS A 201 9.80 -37.91 10.58
C LYS A 201 9.03 -36.68 11.07
N ILE A 202 9.51 -35.48 10.77
CA ILE A 202 8.84 -34.22 11.10
C ILE A 202 7.47 -34.14 10.43
N VAL A 203 7.38 -34.47 9.13
CA VAL A 203 6.12 -34.41 8.39
C VAL A 203 5.13 -35.47 8.87
N ARG A 204 5.57 -36.71 9.07
CA ARG A 204 4.72 -37.80 9.58
C ARG A 204 4.13 -37.46 10.94
N GLU A 205 4.93 -36.89 11.84
CA GLU A 205 4.46 -36.56 13.19
C GLU A 205 3.42 -35.44 13.17
N ARG A 206 3.62 -34.35 12.41
CA ARG A 206 2.62 -33.27 12.29
C ARG A 206 1.34 -33.71 11.59
N GLN A 207 1.39 -34.69 10.69
CA GLN A 207 0.19 -35.26 10.07
C GLN A 207 -0.66 -36.03 11.09
N ILE A 208 -0.04 -36.65 12.09
CA ILE A 208 -0.73 -37.44 13.12
C ILE A 208 -1.26 -36.53 14.25
N LYS A 209 -0.47 -35.57 14.72
CA LYS A 209 -0.77 -34.79 15.93
C LYS A 209 -1.07 -33.30 15.68
N GLY A 210 -1.12 -32.88 14.42
CA GLY A 210 -1.36 -31.49 14.01
C GLY A 210 -0.08 -30.65 14.02
N GLU A 211 -0.23 -29.35 13.75
CA GLU A 211 0.89 -28.41 13.64
C GLU A 211 1.71 -28.31 14.94
N TYR A 212 3.01 -28.04 14.80
CA TYR A 212 3.90 -27.71 15.90
C TYR A 212 3.66 -26.29 16.38
N LYS A 213 3.71 -26.09 17.70
CA LYS A 213 3.51 -24.75 18.30
C LYS A 213 4.81 -23.99 18.56
N SER A 214 5.95 -24.69 18.57
CA SER A 214 7.28 -24.10 18.75
C SER A 214 8.35 -25.07 18.26
N VAL A 215 9.57 -24.56 18.08
CA VAL A 215 10.78 -25.37 17.84
C VAL A 215 10.96 -26.47 18.90
N ILE A 216 10.70 -26.12 20.17
CA ILE A 216 10.83 -27.05 21.30
C ILE A 216 9.78 -28.16 21.22
N ASP A 217 8.58 -27.84 20.71
CA ASP A 217 7.52 -28.81 20.45
C ASP A 217 7.95 -29.83 19.41
N VAL A 218 8.62 -29.40 18.33
CA VAL A 218 9.23 -30.30 17.33
C VAL A 218 10.20 -31.27 17.99
N LYS A 219 11.17 -30.76 18.77
CA LYS A 219 12.15 -31.60 19.50
C LYS A 219 11.45 -32.61 20.42
N ARG A 220 10.46 -32.16 21.20
CA ARG A 220 9.75 -33.01 22.17
C ARG A 220 8.93 -34.11 21.49
N ARG A 221 8.23 -33.77 20.41
CA ARG A 221 7.30 -34.67 19.72
C ARG A 221 8.00 -35.66 18.79
N THR A 222 9.07 -35.24 18.13
CA THR A 222 9.82 -36.07 17.18
C THR A 222 11.03 -36.75 17.81
N GLY A 223 11.53 -36.25 18.95
CA GLY A 223 12.79 -36.69 19.56
C GLY A 223 14.04 -36.29 18.76
N ILE A 224 13.89 -35.45 17.73
CA ILE A 224 15.00 -35.01 16.88
C ILE A 224 15.72 -33.84 17.57
N PRO A 225 17.06 -33.89 17.70
CA PRO A 225 17.84 -32.78 18.25
C PRO A 225 17.65 -31.50 17.42
N PHE A 226 17.57 -30.35 18.10
CA PHE A 226 17.34 -29.05 17.45
C PHE A 226 18.38 -28.72 16.35
N ASP A 227 19.64 -29.07 16.59
CA ASP A 227 20.73 -28.81 15.64
C ASP A 227 20.53 -29.48 14.28
N SER A 228 19.71 -30.54 14.21
CA SER A 228 19.43 -31.28 12.96
C SER A 228 18.56 -30.49 11.97
N TYR A 229 17.86 -29.45 12.43
CA TYR A 229 16.97 -28.63 11.61
C TYR A 229 17.11 -27.13 11.87
N ARG A 230 18.07 -26.72 12.72
CA ARG A 230 18.30 -25.32 13.08
C ARG A 230 18.65 -24.44 11.88
N HIS A 231 19.39 -24.96 10.91
CA HIS A 231 19.86 -24.20 9.74
C HIS A 231 18.78 -23.85 8.73
N ILE A 232 17.60 -24.47 8.83
CA ILE A 232 16.45 -24.15 7.97
C ILE A 232 15.35 -23.38 8.71
N CYS A 233 15.54 -23.15 10.01
CA CYS A 233 14.58 -22.54 10.94
C CYS A 233 14.89 -21.07 11.21
#